data_AF-A0AA37IDH2-F1
#
_entry.id   AF-A0AA37IDH2-F1
#
_cell.length_a   1.000
_cell.length_b   1.000
_cell.length_c   1.000
_cell.angle_alpha   90.00
_cell.angle_beta   90.00
_cell.angle_gamma   90.00
#
_symmetry.space_group_name_H-M   'P 1'
#
loop_
_entity.id
_entity.type
_entity.pdbx_description
1 polymer ?
#
loop_
_entity_poly.entity_id
_entity_poly.type
_entity_poly.pdbx_seq_one_letter_code
_entity_poly.pdbx_strand_id
1 'polypeptide(L)'
;MPFIHLPNFRLSNVPAAAALSLLCAAGAFASQQALAQTARPIDPGTSVSARPLDAAPSDAPAAQNPDDALKAEFVQRQKVLDRRTEENNYSYGVKQHDCYSKFFVNHCLDNARNEMREVRQQIRQQQLALDDEQRAERAKQRDEQTAIKRAQYEAEAPQRAANEKASQQSYEDKQRQNALAAAQRDAEAPQRAANQAAYDRKQADYQKKLDDARARGVQDAQEREQKAQRYEQKQQEAAQHRAEVDARQKEAARKAQEKAQQQEQERQEQLKLQQQQQQQGK
;
A
#
# COMPACT_ATOMS: atom_id res chain seq x y z
N MET A 1 -3.25 -22.39 75.17
CA MET A 1 -4.06 -22.43 73.94
C MET A 1 -3.96 -21.06 73.28
N PRO A 2 -3.59 -20.99 71.99
CA PRO A 2 -3.11 -19.77 71.35
C PRO A 2 -4.25 -18.83 70.95
N PHE A 3 -4.02 -17.54 71.19
CA PHE A 3 -4.79 -16.44 70.66
C PHE A 3 -4.61 -16.37 69.14
N ILE A 4 -5.69 -16.60 68.39
CA ILE A 4 -5.70 -16.43 66.93
C ILE A 4 -6.16 -15.00 66.62
N HIS A 5 -5.22 -14.23 66.10
CA HIS A 5 -5.37 -12.86 65.64
C HIS A 5 -6.07 -12.87 64.25
N LEU A 6 -7.24 -12.25 64.14
CA LEU A 6 -7.91 -11.99 62.85
C LEU A 6 -7.46 -10.62 62.32
N PRO A 7 -6.94 -10.50 61.08
CA PRO A 7 -6.70 -9.21 60.47
C PRO A 7 -7.99 -8.65 59.86
N ASN A 8 -8.31 -7.42 60.26
CA ASN A 8 -9.28 -6.52 59.62
C ASN A 8 -8.87 -6.24 58.17
N PHE A 9 -9.60 -6.79 57.19
CA PHE A 9 -9.56 -6.31 55.81
C PHE A 9 -10.72 -5.34 55.57
N ARG A 10 -10.39 -4.04 55.60
CA ARG A 10 -11.22 -2.98 55.02
C ARG A 10 -11.00 -2.95 53.52
N LEU A 11 -12.03 -3.25 52.73
CA LEU A 11 -12.07 -2.88 51.32
C LEU A 11 -13.05 -1.72 51.16
N SER A 12 -12.45 -0.57 50.91
CA SER A 12 -13.07 0.72 50.66
C SER A 12 -13.71 0.76 49.27
N ASN A 13 -14.87 1.40 49.21
CA ASN A 13 -15.58 1.84 48.02
C ASN A 13 -14.67 2.58 47.03
N VAL A 14 -14.82 2.25 45.74
CA VAL A 14 -14.36 3.06 44.61
C VAL A 14 -15.58 3.38 43.72
N PRO A 15 -15.77 4.65 43.30
CA PRO A 15 -16.98 5.11 42.64
C PRO A 15 -17.03 4.73 41.15
N ALA A 16 -18.27 4.54 40.67
CA ALA A 16 -18.60 4.38 39.27
C ALA A 16 -18.32 5.69 38.50
N ALA A 17 -17.27 5.69 37.69
CA ALA A 17 -17.02 6.71 36.68
C ALA A 17 -17.55 6.21 35.33
N ALA A 18 -18.67 6.78 34.89
CA ALA A 18 -19.19 6.61 33.54
C ALA A 18 -18.32 7.42 32.56
N ALA A 19 -17.53 6.72 31.74
CA ALA A 19 -16.79 7.32 30.64
C ALA A 19 -17.62 7.21 29.35
N LEU A 20 -18.19 8.33 28.90
CA LEU A 20 -18.66 8.50 27.53
C LEU A 20 -17.43 8.65 26.62
N SER A 21 -17.12 7.60 25.87
CA SER A 21 -16.14 7.66 24.77
C SER A 21 -16.87 7.94 23.46
N LEU A 22 -16.84 9.21 23.06
CA LEU A 22 -17.26 9.71 21.75
C LEU A 22 -16.22 9.26 20.71
N LEU A 23 -16.53 8.25 19.89
CA LEU A 23 -15.69 7.87 18.75
C LEU A 23 -15.94 8.85 17.59
N CYS A 24 -14.95 9.71 17.32
CA CYS A 24 -14.81 10.41 16.05
C CYS A 24 -14.50 9.40 14.93
N ALA A 25 -15.46 9.11 14.07
CA ALA A 25 -15.22 8.42 12.81
C ALA A 25 -14.70 9.43 11.77
N ALA A 26 -13.42 9.32 11.43
CA ALA A 26 -12.81 9.98 10.29
C ALA A 26 -13.42 9.42 8.99
N GLY A 27 -14.32 10.19 8.37
CA GLY A 27 -14.79 9.96 7.02
C GLY A 27 -13.73 10.35 6.00
N ALA A 28 -12.84 9.43 5.69
CA ALA A 28 -11.99 9.53 4.49
C ALA A 28 -12.88 9.27 3.26
N PHE A 29 -13.13 10.32 2.48
CA PHE A 29 -13.71 10.22 1.15
C PHE A 29 -12.73 9.47 0.23
N ALA A 30 -12.97 8.17 0.03
CA ALA A 30 -12.37 7.42 -1.05
C ALA A 30 -13.29 7.48 -2.28
N SER A 31 -12.90 8.34 -3.22
CA SER A 31 -13.44 8.42 -4.58
C SER A 31 -13.29 7.06 -5.28
N GLN A 32 -14.41 6.40 -5.57
CA GLN A 32 -14.43 5.24 -6.46
C GLN A 32 -14.14 5.72 -7.89
N GLN A 33 -12.91 5.49 -8.35
CA GLN A 33 -12.55 5.58 -9.74
C GLN A 33 -13.27 4.45 -10.49
N ALA A 34 -14.17 4.82 -11.39
CA ALA A 34 -14.73 3.93 -12.40
C ALA A 34 -13.60 3.52 -13.36
N LEU A 35 -13.09 2.30 -13.21
CA LEU A 35 -12.26 1.67 -14.23
C LEU A 35 -13.18 1.13 -15.32
N ALA A 36 -13.16 1.80 -16.47
CA ALA A 36 -13.71 1.31 -17.72
C ALA A 36 -13.07 -0.04 -18.07
N GLN A 37 -13.87 -1.11 -18.11
CA GLN A 37 -13.45 -2.39 -18.65
C GLN A 37 -13.50 -2.28 -20.18
N THR A 38 -12.33 -2.15 -20.80
CA THR A 38 -12.17 -2.30 -22.25
C THR A 38 -12.51 -3.76 -22.64
N ALA A 39 -13.49 -3.92 -23.52
CA ALA A 39 -13.90 -5.20 -24.07
C ALA A 39 -12.72 -5.93 -24.74
N ARG A 40 -12.50 -7.19 -24.38
CA ARG A 40 -11.60 -8.10 -25.10
C ARG A 40 -12.31 -8.59 -26.39
N PRO A 41 -11.59 -8.74 -27.51
CA PRO A 41 -12.18 -9.25 -28.74
C PRO A 41 -12.64 -10.70 -28.57
N ILE A 42 -13.80 -11.00 -29.15
CA ILE A 42 -14.45 -12.30 -29.18
C ILE A 42 -13.72 -13.18 -30.20
N ASP A 43 -13.21 -14.33 -29.78
CA ASP A 43 -12.70 -15.37 -30.68
C ASP A 43 -13.85 -15.96 -31.53
N PRO A 44 -13.69 -16.12 -32.86
CA PRO A 44 -14.76 -16.57 -33.76
C PRO A 44 -15.08 -18.08 -33.66
N GLY A 45 -14.63 -18.77 -32.60
CA GLY A 45 -14.73 -20.22 -32.45
C GLY A 45 -15.80 -20.74 -31.48
N THR A 46 -16.55 -19.87 -30.79
CA THR A 46 -17.60 -20.32 -29.86
C THR A 46 -18.95 -20.38 -30.56
N SER A 47 -19.30 -21.57 -31.04
CA SER A 47 -20.66 -21.90 -31.50
C SER A 47 -21.63 -21.85 -30.32
N VAL A 48 -22.41 -20.78 -30.24
CA VAL A 48 -23.59 -20.72 -29.38
C VAL A 48 -24.69 -21.53 -30.06
N SER A 49 -24.96 -22.75 -29.58
CA SER A 49 -26.18 -23.46 -29.95
C SER A 49 -27.38 -22.74 -29.35
N ALA A 50 -28.14 -22.04 -30.19
CA ALA A 50 -29.45 -21.52 -29.84
C ALA A 50 -30.37 -22.71 -29.49
N ARG A 51 -30.85 -22.75 -28.24
CA ARG A 51 -31.95 -23.63 -27.85
C ARG A 51 -33.28 -22.94 -28.15
N PRO A 52 -34.20 -23.56 -28.90
CA PRO A 52 -35.53 -23.01 -29.12
C PRO A 52 -36.35 -23.00 -27.83
N LEU A 53 -37.23 -22.01 -27.72
CA LEU A 53 -38.02 -21.62 -26.54
C LEU A 53 -39.29 -22.47 -26.30
N ASP A 54 -39.37 -23.67 -26.87
CA ASP A 54 -40.50 -24.58 -26.69
C ASP A 54 -40.02 -25.94 -26.17
N ALA A 55 -39.66 -25.97 -24.90
CA ALA A 55 -39.54 -27.20 -24.13
C ALA A 55 -40.38 -27.04 -22.86
N ALA A 56 -41.62 -27.55 -22.92
CA ALA A 56 -42.43 -27.82 -21.76
C ALA A 56 -41.59 -28.63 -20.74
N PRO A 57 -41.72 -28.35 -19.42
CA PRO A 57 -41.00 -29.14 -18.42
C PRO A 57 -41.49 -30.58 -18.52
N SER A 58 -40.61 -31.46 -19.00
CA SER A 58 -40.84 -32.89 -18.91
C SER A 58 -40.84 -33.25 -17.43
N ASP A 59 -42.02 -33.60 -16.92
CA ASP A 59 -42.20 -34.37 -15.70
C ASP A 59 -41.45 -35.70 -15.86
N ALA A 60 -40.19 -35.70 -15.47
CA ALA A 60 -39.45 -36.90 -15.11
C ALA A 60 -38.91 -36.66 -13.70
N PRO A 61 -39.18 -37.54 -12.72
CA PRO A 61 -38.73 -37.32 -11.37
C PRO A 61 -37.21 -37.47 -11.38
N ALA A 62 -36.49 -36.34 -11.36
CA ALA A 62 -35.12 -36.30 -10.88
C ALA A 62 -35.12 -37.04 -9.54
N ALA A 63 -34.21 -38.01 -9.37
CA ALA A 63 -34.07 -38.79 -8.15
C ALA A 63 -34.12 -37.84 -6.94
N GLN A 64 -35.28 -37.79 -6.31
CA GLN A 64 -35.53 -36.85 -5.22
C GLN A 64 -34.75 -37.41 -4.04
N ASN A 65 -33.85 -36.60 -3.46
CA ASN A 65 -33.30 -36.95 -2.16
C ASN A 65 -34.48 -37.29 -1.25
N PRO A 66 -34.40 -38.37 -0.45
CA PRO A 66 -35.50 -38.77 0.42
C PRO A 66 -35.93 -37.63 1.35
N ASP A 67 -34.96 -36.81 1.80
CA ASP A 67 -35.22 -35.59 2.58
C ASP A 67 -36.03 -34.53 1.82
N ASP A 68 -35.79 -34.37 0.51
CA ASP A 68 -36.49 -33.38 -0.30
C ASP A 68 -37.90 -33.86 -0.66
N ALA A 69 -38.08 -35.17 -0.86
CA ALA A 69 -39.39 -35.79 -1.00
C ALA A 69 -40.24 -35.63 0.28
N LEU A 70 -39.66 -35.87 1.46
CA LEU A 70 -40.32 -35.66 2.76
C LEU A 70 -40.71 -34.20 2.99
N LYS A 71 -39.83 -33.25 2.67
CA LYS A 71 -40.18 -31.81 2.72
C LYS A 71 -41.33 -31.46 1.80
N ALA A 72 -41.33 -31.99 0.58
CA ALA A 72 -42.42 -31.78 -0.37
C ALA A 72 -43.75 -32.32 0.17
N GLU A 73 -43.74 -33.49 0.82
CA GLU A 73 -44.92 -34.06 1.47
C GLU A 73 -45.51 -33.13 2.56
N PHE A 74 -44.66 -32.59 3.44
CA PHE A 74 -45.09 -31.62 4.46
C PHE A 74 -45.71 -30.37 3.84
N VAL A 75 -45.12 -29.86 2.75
CA VAL A 75 -45.65 -28.69 2.02
C VAL A 75 -47.01 -29.01 1.40
N GLN A 76 -47.20 -30.21 0.84
CA GLN A 76 -48.51 -30.60 0.29
C GLN A 76 -49.58 -30.73 1.38
N ARG A 77 -49.25 -31.36 2.52
CA ARG A 77 -50.17 -31.43 3.66
C ARG A 77 -50.56 -30.03 4.17
N GLN A 78 -49.59 -29.11 4.24
CA GLN A 78 -49.84 -27.72 4.61
C GLN A 78 -50.84 -27.04 3.66
N LYS A 79 -50.64 -27.17 2.34
CA LYS A 79 -51.56 -26.62 1.34
C LYS A 79 -52.99 -27.14 1.47
N VAL A 80 -53.16 -28.41 1.85
CA VAL A 80 -54.48 -28.99 2.10
C VAL A 80 -55.14 -28.32 3.32
N LEU A 81 -54.40 -28.07 4.39
CA LEU A 81 -54.90 -27.37 5.58
C LEU A 81 -55.27 -25.91 5.27
N ASP A 82 -54.45 -25.23 4.46
CA ASP A 82 -54.71 -23.86 4.03
C ASP A 82 -55.99 -23.78 3.20
N ARG A 83 -56.14 -24.69 2.22
CA ARG A 83 -57.38 -24.79 1.42
C ARG A 83 -58.61 -25.04 2.29
N ARG A 84 -58.54 -25.97 3.25
CA ARG A 84 -59.64 -26.24 4.17
C ARG A 84 -60.01 -25.02 5.03
N THR A 85 -59.02 -24.21 5.36
CA THR A 85 -59.24 -22.95 6.09
C THR A 85 -59.99 -21.95 5.22
N GLU A 86 -59.57 -21.79 3.96
CA GLU A 86 -60.24 -20.92 2.99
C GLU A 86 -61.68 -21.38 2.71
N GLU A 87 -61.90 -22.66 2.47
CA GLU A 87 -63.22 -23.27 2.26
C GLU A 87 -64.14 -23.07 3.49
N ASN A 88 -63.59 -23.23 4.70
CA ASN A 88 -64.35 -22.99 5.93
C ASN A 88 -64.76 -21.51 6.07
N ASN A 89 -63.86 -20.58 5.77
CA ASN A 89 -64.16 -19.16 5.80
C ASN A 89 -65.19 -18.76 4.73
N TYR A 90 -65.06 -19.30 3.51
CA TYR A 90 -66.03 -19.06 2.44
C TYR A 90 -67.42 -19.59 2.81
N SER A 91 -67.51 -20.86 3.23
CA SER A 91 -68.78 -21.47 3.62
C SER A 91 -69.44 -20.75 4.81
N TYR A 92 -68.66 -20.26 5.78
CA TYR A 92 -69.18 -19.41 6.85
C TYR A 92 -69.72 -18.08 6.31
N GLY A 93 -69.01 -17.41 5.39
CA GLY A 93 -69.44 -16.16 4.77
C GLY A 93 -70.76 -16.30 4.00
N VAL A 94 -70.91 -17.39 3.23
CA VAL A 94 -72.17 -17.72 2.54
C VAL A 94 -73.29 -17.97 3.55
N LYS A 95 -73.08 -18.83 4.56
CA LYS A 95 -74.07 -19.09 5.61
C LYS A 95 -74.48 -17.82 6.36
N GLN A 96 -73.53 -16.93 6.63
CA GLN A 96 -73.79 -15.64 7.26
C GLN A 96 -74.75 -14.79 6.42
N HIS A 97 -74.51 -14.71 5.10
CA HIS A 97 -75.40 -13.99 4.18
C HIS A 97 -76.80 -14.62 4.15
N ASP A 98 -76.87 -15.95 4.05
CA ASP A 98 -78.14 -16.69 4.03
C ASP A 98 -78.93 -16.52 5.34
N CYS A 99 -78.26 -16.42 6.49
CA CYS A 99 -78.91 -16.25 7.78
C CYS A 99 -79.72 -14.95 7.87
N TYR A 100 -79.33 -13.88 7.16
CA TYR A 100 -80.08 -12.62 7.16
C TYR A 100 -81.45 -12.73 6.45
N SER A 101 -81.65 -13.77 5.64
CA SER A 101 -82.94 -14.05 5.00
C SER A 101 -83.92 -14.83 5.89
N LYS A 102 -83.49 -15.28 7.08
CA LYS A 102 -84.29 -16.13 7.97
C LYS A 102 -84.94 -15.34 9.12
N PHE A 103 -86.08 -15.80 9.60
CA PHE A 103 -86.80 -15.16 10.71
C PHE A 103 -86.02 -15.16 12.04
N PHE A 104 -85.27 -16.22 12.35
CA PHE A 104 -84.46 -16.32 13.57
C PHE A 104 -82.96 -16.11 13.28
N VAL A 105 -82.60 -14.90 12.84
CA VAL A 105 -81.23 -14.55 12.40
C VAL A 105 -80.18 -14.87 13.48
N ASN A 106 -80.40 -14.47 14.74
CA ASN A 106 -79.42 -14.67 15.81
C ASN A 106 -79.10 -16.15 16.04
N HIS A 107 -80.12 -17.01 16.12
CA HIS A 107 -79.91 -18.45 16.27
C HIS A 107 -79.17 -19.06 15.07
N CYS A 108 -79.51 -18.61 13.85
CA CYS A 108 -78.81 -19.05 12.64
C CYS A 108 -77.32 -18.66 12.65
N LEU A 109 -77.00 -17.42 13.05
CA LEU A 109 -75.62 -16.93 13.12
C LEU A 109 -74.80 -17.69 14.17
N ASP A 110 -75.39 -18.01 15.32
CA ASP A 110 -74.68 -18.75 16.37
C ASP A 110 -74.39 -20.20 15.94
N ASN A 111 -75.33 -20.88 15.28
CA ASN A 111 -75.08 -22.20 14.70
C ASN A 111 -73.97 -22.14 13.63
N ALA A 112 -74.01 -21.16 12.73
CA ALA A 112 -72.97 -20.98 11.71
C ALA A 112 -71.59 -20.71 12.33
N ARG A 113 -71.52 -19.95 13.43
CA ARG A 113 -70.27 -19.72 14.18
C ARG A 113 -69.78 -20.98 14.89
N ASN A 114 -70.67 -21.79 15.45
CA ASN A 114 -70.29 -23.04 16.11
C ASN A 114 -69.69 -24.03 15.12
N GLU A 115 -70.33 -24.23 13.97
CA GLU A 115 -69.80 -25.07 12.89
C GLU A 115 -68.44 -24.57 12.39
N MET A 116 -68.29 -23.25 12.22
CA MET A 116 -67.02 -22.65 11.85
C MET A 116 -65.94 -22.89 12.92
N ARG A 117 -66.27 -22.73 14.21
CA ARG A 117 -65.34 -22.97 15.32
C ARG A 117 -64.90 -24.44 15.36
N GLU A 118 -65.82 -25.38 15.19
CA GLU A 118 -65.51 -26.81 15.18
C GLU A 118 -64.51 -27.18 14.08
N VAL A 119 -64.77 -26.75 12.85
CA VAL A 119 -63.85 -27.00 11.72
C VAL A 119 -62.50 -26.34 11.95
N ARG A 120 -62.45 -25.10 12.47
CA ARG A 120 -61.18 -24.44 12.82
C ARG A 120 -60.41 -25.19 13.90
N GLN A 121 -61.09 -25.77 14.89
CA GLN A 121 -60.42 -26.58 15.91
C GLN A 121 -59.82 -27.85 15.30
N GLN A 122 -60.54 -28.51 14.39
CA GLN A 122 -60.00 -29.68 13.67
C GLN A 122 -58.78 -29.32 12.81
N ILE A 123 -58.83 -28.21 12.08
CA ILE A 123 -57.69 -27.72 11.28
C ILE A 123 -56.48 -27.45 12.20
N ARG A 124 -56.70 -26.75 13.32
CA ARG A 124 -55.63 -26.47 14.30
C ARG A 124 -55.00 -27.74 14.86
N GLN A 125 -55.80 -28.76 15.19
CA GLN A 125 -55.28 -30.04 15.68
C GLN A 125 -54.38 -30.72 14.64
N GLN A 126 -54.78 -30.70 13.36
CA GLN A 126 -53.97 -31.25 12.27
C GLN A 126 -52.70 -30.44 12.02
N GLN A 127 -52.77 -29.12 12.16
CA GLN A 127 -51.61 -28.24 12.02
C GLN A 127 -50.56 -28.51 13.12
N LEU A 128 -51.01 -28.64 14.37
CA LEU A 128 -50.13 -28.96 15.50
C LEU A 128 -49.46 -30.32 15.32
N ALA A 129 -50.20 -31.34 14.87
CA ALA A 129 -49.63 -32.65 14.57
C ALA A 129 -48.54 -32.56 13.48
N LEU A 130 -48.80 -31.81 12.41
CA LEU A 130 -47.84 -31.59 11.32
C LEU A 130 -46.58 -30.83 11.79
N ASP A 131 -46.74 -29.83 12.65
CA ASP A 131 -45.63 -29.07 13.22
C ASP A 131 -44.77 -29.91 14.19
N ASP A 132 -45.39 -30.79 14.97
CA ASP A 132 -44.72 -31.72 15.87
C ASP A 132 -43.90 -32.76 15.08
N GLU A 133 -44.45 -33.32 14.01
CA GLU A 133 -43.73 -34.20 13.07
C GLU A 133 -42.51 -33.48 12.48
N GLN A 134 -42.69 -32.26 11.95
CA GLN A 134 -41.57 -31.49 11.40
C GLN A 134 -40.49 -31.19 12.44
N ARG A 135 -40.88 -30.92 13.69
CA ARG A 135 -39.95 -30.67 14.78
C ARG A 135 -39.15 -31.93 15.11
N ALA A 136 -39.80 -33.09 15.15
CA ALA A 136 -39.17 -34.38 15.37
C ALA A 136 -38.16 -34.70 14.26
N GLU A 137 -38.52 -34.49 12.99
CA GLU A 137 -37.60 -34.73 11.86
C GLU A 137 -36.38 -33.80 11.90
N ARG A 138 -36.58 -32.50 12.18
CA ARG A 138 -35.44 -31.57 12.36
C ARG A 138 -34.56 -31.93 13.54
N ALA A 139 -35.11 -32.55 14.59
CA ALA A 139 -34.32 -33.03 15.72
C ALA A 139 -33.45 -34.22 15.31
N LYS A 140 -34.03 -35.22 14.63
CA LYS A 140 -33.29 -36.38 14.08
C LYS A 140 -32.14 -35.94 13.17
N GLN A 141 -32.40 -35.03 12.23
CA GLN A 141 -31.36 -34.51 11.32
C GLN A 141 -30.21 -33.82 12.07
N ARG A 142 -30.50 -33.08 13.15
CA ARG A 142 -29.44 -32.47 13.98
C ARG A 142 -28.63 -33.52 14.72
N ASP A 143 -29.28 -34.56 15.24
CA ASP A 143 -28.61 -35.64 15.96
C ASP A 143 -27.72 -36.45 15.01
N GLU A 144 -28.19 -36.76 13.80
CA GLU A 144 -27.41 -37.40 12.74
C GLU A 144 -26.20 -36.56 12.33
N GLN A 145 -26.40 -35.27 12.05
CA GLN A 145 -25.29 -34.38 11.71
C GLN A 145 -24.28 -34.24 12.85
N THR A 146 -24.76 -34.23 14.09
CA THR A 146 -23.90 -34.19 15.28
C THR A 146 -23.11 -35.49 15.42
N ALA A 147 -23.74 -36.64 15.18
CA ALA A 147 -23.08 -37.94 15.19
C ALA A 147 -22.01 -38.04 14.09
N ILE A 148 -22.32 -37.59 12.87
CA ILE A 148 -21.35 -37.53 11.76
C ILE A 148 -20.15 -36.64 12.13
N LYS A 149 -20.41 -35.43 12.65
CA LYS A 149 -19.33 -34.52 13.06
C LYS A 149 -18.47 -35.11 14.18
N ARG A 150 -19.08 -35.76 15.19
CA ARG A 150 -18.34 -36.43 16.27
C ARG A 150 -17.48 -37.56 15.71
N ALA A 151 -18.03 -38.41 14.84
CA ALA A 151 -17.30 -39.50 14.20
C ALA A 151 -16.12 -38.98 13.36
N GLN A 152 -16.30 -37.90 12.61
CA GLN A 152 -15.21 -37.24 11.88
C GLN A 152 -14.13 -36.71 12.84
N TYR A 153 -14.52 -36.03 13.91
CA TYR A 153 -13.59 -35.47 14.88
C TYR A 153 -12.75 -36.54 15.60
N GLU A 154 -13.38 -37.69 15.89
CA GLU A 154 -12.75 -38.86 16.47
C GLU A 154 -11.82 -39.56 15.46
N ALA A 155 -12.25 -39.72 14.21
CA ALA A 155 -11.42 -40.27 13.14
C ALA A 155 -10.17 -39.41 12.86
N GLU A 156 -10.30 -38.09 12.93
CA GLU A 156 -9.20 -37.13 12.73
C GLU A 156 -8.34 -36.91 13.99
N ALA A 157 -8.75 -37.40 15.16
CA ALA A 157 -8.03 -37.23 16.42
C ALA A 157 -6.54 -37.63 16.38
N PRO A 158 -6.15 -38.81 15.86
CA PRO A 158 -4.73 -39.19 15.78
C PRO A 158 -3.94 -38.26 14.84
N GLN A 159 -4.52 -37.83 13.72
CA GLN A 159 -3.87 -36.90 12.81
C GLN A 159 -3.69 -35.52 13.45
N ARG A 160 -4.69 -35.03 14.17
CA ARG A 160 -4.59 -33.77 14.94
C ARG A 160 -3.49 -33.84 15.99
N ALA A 161 -3.42 -34.94 16.76
CA ALA A 161 -2.37 -35.14 17.74
C ALA A 161 -0.97 -35.23 17.09
N ALA A 162 -0.84 -35.89 15.93
CA ALA A 162 0.42 -35.95 15.19
C ALA A 162 0.85 -34.57 14.67
N ASN A 163 -0.09 -33.78 14.14
CA ASN A 163 0.18 -32.42 13.67
C ASN A 163 0.58 -31.49 14.82
N GLU A 164 -0.08 -31.60 15.97
CA GLU A 164 0.24 -30.82 17.16
C GLU A 164 1.65 -31.15 17.67
N LYS A 165 2.00 -32.45 17.74
CA LYS A 165 3.36 -32.89 18.10
C LYS A 165 4.41 -32.38 17.10
N ALA A 166 4.14 -32.48 15.79
CA ALA A 166 5.06 -31.99 14.76
C ALA A 166 5.24 -30.46 14.83
N SER A 167 4.17 -29.72 15.15
CA SER A 167 4.21 -28.28 15.35
C SER A 167 5.05 -27.90 16.57
N GLN A 168 4.85 -28.58 17.69
CA GLN A 168 5.66 -28.40 18.91
C GLN A 168 7.15 -28.66 18.64
N GLN A 169 7.47 -29.78 17.97
CA GLN A 169 8.85 -30.10 17.60
C GLN A 169 9.46 -29.04 16.67
N SER A 170 8.73 -28.59 15.65
CA SER A 170 9.20 -27.53 14.76
C SER A 170 9.45 -26.20 15.49
N TYR A 171 8.60 -25.88 16.47
CA TYR A 171 8.77 -24.70 17.30
C TYR A 171 10.04 -24.78 18.16
N GLU A 172 10.25 -25.90 18.85
CA GLU A 172 11.46 -26.15 19.65
C GLU A 172 12.72 -26.11 18.79
N ASP A 173 12.69 -26.73 17.61
CA ASP A 173 13.81 -26.75 16.67
C ASP A 173 14.17 -25.33 16.22
N LYS A 174 13.16 -24.51 15.88
CA LYS A 174 13.35 -23.10 15.52
C LYS A 174 13.91 -22.29 16.68
N GLN A 175 13.47 -22.54 17.91
CA GLN A 175 14.04 -21.89 19.09
C GLN A 175 15.52 -22.23 19.26
N ARG A 176 15.90 -23.51 19.13
CA ARG A 176 17.31 -23.93 19.18
C ARG A 176 18.13 -23.29 18.06
N GLN A 177 17.63 -23.28 16.84
CA GLN A 177 18.31 -22.64 15.70
C GLN A 177 18.50 -21.14 15.92
N ASN A 178 17.48 -20.45 16.45
CA ASN A 178 17.58 -19.02 16.75
C ASN A 178 18.64 -18.76 17.83
N ALA A 179 18.68 -19.57 18.89
CA ALA A 179 19.69 -19.47 19.93
C ALA A 179 21.10 -19.70 19.39
N LEU A 180 21.29 -20.70 18.52
CA LEU A 180 22.58 -20.94 17.85
C LEU A 180 22.97 -19.78 16.93
N ALA A 181 22.04 -19.25 16.14
CA ALA A 181 22.29 -18.12 15.25
C ALA A 181 22.57 -16.83 16.04
N ALA A 182 21.94 -16.63 17.20
CA ALA A 182 22.26 -15.53 18.11
C ALA A 182 23.70 -15.68 18.64
N ALA A 183 24.03 -16.86 19.17
CA ALA A 183 25.39 -17.14 19.67
C ALA A 183 26.47 -16.95 18.58
N GLN A 184 26.21 -17.37 17.33
CA GLN A 184 27.11 -17.13 16.20
C GLN A 184 27.27 -15.64 15.90
N ARG A 185 26.15 -14.88 15.84
CA ARG A 185 26.20 -13.44 15.60
C ARG A 185 26.97 -12.69 16.68
N ASP A 186 26.84 -13.13 17.93
CA ASP A 186 27.56 -12.54 19.07
C ASP A 186 29.05 -12.90 19.01
N ALA A 187 29.39 -14.14 18.65
CA ALA A 187 30.79 -14.57 18.45
C ALA A 187 31.47 -13.81 17.29
N GLU A 188 30.74 -13.53 16.20
CA GLU A 188 31.25 -12.79 15.04
C GLU A 188 31.19 -11.26 15.20
N ALA A 189 30.44 -10.74 16.19
CA ALA A 189 30.31 -9.30 16.45
C ALA A 189 31.66 -8.55 16.52
N PRO A 190 32.68 -8.99 17.27
CA PRO A 190 33.96 -8.30 17.33
C PRO A 190 34.68 -8.29 15.97
N GLN A 191 34.63 -9.38 15.21
CA GLN A 191 35.24 -9.44 13.88
C GLN A 191 34.50 -8.53 12.90
N ARG A 192 33.17 -8.47 12.94
CA ARG A 192 32.37 -7.53 12.14
C ARG A 192 32.68 -6.08 12.49
N ALA A 193 32.82 -5.75 13.77
CA ALA A 193 33.21 -4.42 14.21
C ALA A 193 34.63 -4.05 13.72
N ALA A 194 35.58 -4.98 13.79
CA ALA A 194 36.94 -4.78 13.28
C ALA A 194 36.96 -4.57 11.75
N ASN A 195 36.18 -5.37 11.01
CA ASN A 195 36.04 -5.23 9.56
C ASN A 195 35.42 -3.88 9.17
N GLN A 196 34.37 -3.45 9.89
CA GLN A 196 33.76 -2.14 9.68
C GLN A 196 34.76 -1.01 9.94
N ALA A 197 35.46 -1.05 11.08
CA ALA A 197 36.48 -0.05 11.40
C ALA A 197 37.61 0.00 10.36
N ALA A 198 38.03 -1.16 9.82
CA ALA A 198 39.03 -1.23 8.76
C ALA A 198 38.50 -0.64 7.44
N TYR A 199 37.23 -0.85 7.12
CA TYR A 199 36.59 -0.26 5.94
C TYR A 199 36.48 1.26 6.06
N ASP A 200 36.01 1.76 7.20
CA ASP A 200 35.85 3.20 7.45
C ASP A 200 37.20 3.92 7.40
N ARG A 201 38.27 3.31 7.92
CA ARG A 201 39.64 3.83 7.78
C ARG A 201 40.06 3.95 6.31
N LYS A 202 39.80 2.92 5.49
CA LYS A 202 40.11 2.98 4.06
C LYS A 202 39.33 4.09 3.34
N GLN A 203 38.07 4.31 3.73
CA GLN A 203 37.29 5.40 3.17
C GLN A 203 37.85 6.77 3.55
N ALA A 204 38.19 6.98 4.82
CA ALA A 204 38.82 8.21 5.29
C ALA A 204 40.16 8.47 4.60
N ASP A 205 41.00 7.44 4.44
CA ASP A 205 42.28 7.56 3.73
C ASP A 205 42.09 7.92 2.25
N TYR A 206 41.08 7.33 1.60
CA TYR A 206 40.75 7.65 0.22
C TYR A 206 40.26 9.09 0.08
N GLN A 207 39.37 9.53 0.97
CA GLN A 207 38.86 10.89 0.99
C GLN A 207 39.99 11.90 1.20
N LYS A 208 40.88 11.64 2.16
CA LYS A 208 42.06 12.47 2.40
C LYS A 208 42.95 12.59 1.16
N LYS A 209 43.17 11.49 0.44
CA LYS A 209 43.96 11.52 -0.82
C LYS A 209 43.32 12.40 -1.89
N LEU A 210 41.99 12.39 -2.00
CA LEU A 210 41.27 13.26 -2.93
C LEU A 210 41.39 14.73 -2.53
N ASP A 211 41.27 15.04 -1.25
CA ASP A 211 41.40 16.40 -0.74
C ASP A 211 42.83 16.92 -0.90
N ASP A 212 43.84 16.11 -0.60
CA ASP A 212 45.25 16.42 -0.83
C ASP A 212 45.54 16.65 -2.33
N ALA A 213 44.95 15.83 -3.21
CA ALA A 213 45.08 16.00 -4.66
C ALA A 213 44.41 17.30 -5.14
N ARG A 214 43.23 17.65 -4.60
CA ARG A 214 42.55 18.92 -4.90
C ARG A 214 43.37 20.11 -4.42
N ALA A 215 43.89 20.05 -3.19
CA ALA A 215 44.73 21.10 -2.63
C ALA A 215 45.99 21.34 -3.48
N ARG A 216 46.68 20.26 -3.88
CA ARG A 216 47.81 20.34 -4.83
C ARG A 216 47.39 20.95 -6.16
N GLY A 217 46.27 20.51 -6.73
CA GLY A 217 45.76 21.07 -7.99
C GLY A 217 45.48 22.57 -7.93
N VAL A 218 44.96 23.07 -6.79
CA VAL A 218 44.75 24.51 -6.56
C VAL A 218 46.09 25.24 -6.44
N GLN A 219 47.05 24.70 -5.68
CA GLN A 219 48.38 25.29 -5.56
C GLN A 219 49.10 25.37 -6.91
N ASP A 220 49.09 24.29 -7.69
CA ASP A 220 49.69 24.25 -9.02
C ASP A 220 49.01 25.25 -9.98
N ALA A 221 47.69 25.43 -9.86
CA ALA A 221 46.97 26.43 -10.65
C ALA A 221 47.41 27.86 -10.29
N GLN A 222 47.51 28.18 -9.01
CA GLN A 222 48.01 29.47 -8.54
C GLN A 222 49.46 29.71 -8.98
N GLU A 223 50.32 28.69 -8.91
CA GLU A 223 51.71 28.80 -9.36
C GLU A 223 51.78 29.08 -10.87
N ARG A 224 50.95 28.41 -11.68
CA ARG A 224 50.85 28.67 -13.12
C ARG A 224 50.41 30.10 -13.41
N GLU A 225 49.41 30.62 -12.71
CA GLU A 225 48.95 32.00 -12.84
C GLU A 225 50.05 33.01 -12.49
N GLN A 226 50.77 32.79 -11.37
CA GLN A 226 51.88 33.64 -10.98
C GLN A 226 53.04 33.62 -11.99
N LYS A 227 53.37 32.44 -12.55
CA LYS A 227 54.39 32.33 -13.60
C LYS A 227 53.96 33.03 -14.88
N ALA A 228 52.69 32.90 -15.28
CA ALA A 228 52.15 33.62 -16.43
C ALA A 228 52.24 35.14 -16.24
N GLN A 229 51.83 35.66 -15.08
CA GLN A 229 51.95 37.08 -14.76
C GLN A 229 53.40 37.58 -14.78
N ARG A 230 54.35 36.81 -14.22
CA ARG A 230 55.78 37.16 -14.27
C ARG A 230 56.32 37.17 -15.70
N TYR A 231 55.87 36.23 -16.53
CA TYR A 231 56.26 36.19 -17.93
C TYR A 231 55.72 37.40 -18.69
N GLU A 232 54.46 37.76 -18.49
CA GLU A 232 53.85 38.97 -19.07
C GLU A 232 54.57 40.25 -18.63
N GLN A 233 54.89 40.39 -17.34
CA GLN A 233 55.69 41.51 -16.83
C GLN A 233 57.05 41.59 -17.52
N LYS A 234 57.76 40.46 -17.66
CA LYS A 234 59.06 40.40 -18.33
C LYS A 234 58.97 40.79 -19.81
N GLN A 235 57.89 40.42 -20.49
CA GLN A 235 57.63 40.84 -21.87
C GLN A 235 57.41 42.36 -21.97
N GLN A 236 56.64 42.94 -21.04
CA GLN A 236 56.42 44.39 -20.98
C GLN A 236 57.71 45.15 -20.68
N GLU A 237 58.50 44.71 -19.69
CA GLU A 237 59.80 45.29 -19.35
C GLU A 237 60.78 45.21 -20.54
N ALA A 238 60.85 44.07 -21.22
CA ALA A 238 61.69 43.92 -22.41
C ALA A 238 61.27 44.88 -23.54
N ALA A 239 59.96 45.08 -23.76
CA ALA A 239 59.44 46.03 -24.73
C ALA A 239 59.77 47.48 -24.34
N GLN A 240 59.62 47.84 -23.07
CA GLN A 240 59.98 49.16 -22.54
C GLN A 240 61.48 49.44 -22.69
N HIS A 241 62.33 48.49 -22.30
CA HIS A 241 63.79 48.63 -22.43
C HIS A 241 64.20 48.78 -23.90
N ARG A 242 63.61 48.01 -24.82
CA ARG A 242 63.86 48.18 -26.25
C ARG A 242 63.48 49.58 -26.74
N ALA A 243 62.31 50.08 -26.34
CA ALA A 243 61.87 51.42 -26.69
C ALA A 243 62.79 52.51 -26.11
N GLU A 244 63.27 52.34 -24.88
CA GLU A 244 64.23 53.25 -24.25
C GLU A 244 65.57 53.27 -25.00
N VAL A 245 66.11 52.10 -25.35
CA VAL A 245 67.35 52.00 -26.13
C VAL A 245 67.19 52.64 -27.51
N ASP A 246 66.09 52.35 -28.22
CA ASP A 246 65.80 52.94 -29.53
C ASP A 246 65.65 54.47 -29.44
N ALA A 247 65.02 54.99 -28.38
CA ALA A 247 64.91 56.42 -28.12
C ALA A 247 66.28 57.05 -27.85
N ARG A 248 67.11 56.41 -27.03
CA ARG A 248 68.49 56.85 -26.74
C ARG A 248 69.36 56.87 -28.00
N GLN A 249 69.20 55.87 -28.88
CA GLN A 249 69.88 55.83 -30.18
C GLN A 249 69.43 56.97 -31.10
N LYS A 250 68.11 57.22 -31.21
CA LYS A 250 67.58 58.34 -32.01
C LYS A 250 68.05 59.69 -31.47
N GLU A 251 68.08 59.88 -30.15
CA GLU A 251 68.60 61.09 -29.54
C GLU A 251 70.10 61.26 -29.82
N ALA A 252 70.90 60.20 -29.70
CA ALA A 252 72.32 60.21 -30.05
C ALA A 252 72.55 60.51 -31.54
N ALA A 253 71.75 59.93 -32.45
CA ALA A 253 71.79 60.20 -33.88
C ALA A 253 71.41 61.64 -34.21
N ARG A 254 70.38 62.19 -33.56
CA ARG A 254 69.98 63.60 -33.70
C ARG A 254 71.11 64.53 -33.25
N LYS A 255 71.71 64.29 -32.07
CA LYS A 255 72.87 65.05 -31.58
C LYS A 255 74.08 64.93 -32.52
N ALA A 256 74.29 63.78 -33.17
CA ALA A 256 75.36 63.60 -34.16
C ALA A 256 75.08 64.36 -35.47
N GLN A 257 73.84 64.35 -35.97
CA GLN A 257 73.43 65.14 -37.13
C GLN A 257 73.53 66.65 -36.87
N GLU A 258 73.11 67.11 -35.69
CA GLU A 258 73.27 68.50 -35.26
C GLU A 258 74.76 68.91 -35.26
N LYS A 259 75.66 68.08 -34.71
CA LYS A 259 77.11 68.31 -34.77
C LYS A 259 77.67 68.31 -36.19
N ALA A 260 77.22 67.41 -37.06
CA ALA A 260 77.67 67.35 -38.45
C ALA A 260 77.22 68.59 -39.25
N GLN A 261 75.98 69.05 -39.05
CA GLN A 261 75.48 70.29 -39.65
C GLN A 261 76.26 71.51 -39.15
N GLN A 262 76.59 71.57 -37.85
CA GLN A 262 77.45 72.63 -37.30
C GLN A 262 78.84 72.61 -37.97
N GLN A 263 79.47 71.44 -38.10
CA GLN A 263 80.77 71.32 -38.79
C GLN A 263 80.69 71.68 -40.28
N GLU A 264 79.61 71.33 -40.99
CA GLU A 264 79.42 71.75 -42.38
C GLU A 264 79.20 73.25 -42.52
N GLN A 265 78.46 73.88 -41.60
CA GLN A 265 78.33 75.34 -41.55
C GLN A 265 79.69 76.00 -41.30
N GLU A 266 80.47 75.52 -40.34
CA GLU A 266 81.85 76.00 -40.09
C GLU A 266 82.75 75.80 -41.33
N ARG A 267 82.64 74.67 -42.04
CA ARG A 267 83.42 74.40 -43.25
C ARG A 267 83.00 75.29 -44.42
N GLN A 268 81.70 75.58 -44.57
CA GLN A 268 81.20 76.54 -45.57
C GLN A 268 81.62 77.97 -45.23
N GLU A 269 81.63 78.36 -43.96
CA GLU A 269 82.17 79.65 -43.51
C GLU A 269 83.66 79.75 -43.81
N GLN A 270 84.45 78.71 -43.52
CA GLN A 270 85.88 78.66 -43.89
C GLN A 270 86.10 78.74 -45.41
N LEU A 271 85.31 78.02 -46.22
CA LEU A 271 85.38 78.09 -47.68
C LEU A 271 84.98 79.47 -48.22
N LYS A 272 83.97 80.13 -47.64
CA LYS A 272 83.59 81.52 -47.97
C LYS A 272 84.72 82.49 -47.62
N LEU A 273 85.33 82.35 -46.45
CA LEU A 273 86.52 83.12 -46.06
C LEU A 273 87.68 82.90 -47.04
N GLN A 274 87.91 81.66 -47.47
CA GLN A 274 88.97 81.33 -48.44
C GLN A 274 88.67 81.87 -49.86
N GLN A 275 87.41 81.87 -50.32
CA GLN A 275 87.01 82.50 -51.59
C GLN A 275 87.08 84.03 -51.52
N GLN A 276 86.72 84.66 -50.40
CA GLN A 276 86.90 86.11 -50.23
C GLN A 276 88.39 86.49 -50.27
N GLN A 277 89.28 85.67 -49.70
CA GLN A 277 90.72 85.91 -49.81
C GLN A 277 91.25 85.75 -51.25
N GLN A 278 90.65 84.90 -52.09
CA GLN A 278 91.04 84.76 -53.50
C GLN A 278 90.49 85.87 -54.42
N GLN A 279 89.38 86.53 -54.05
CA GLN A 279 88.79 87.63 -54.83
C GLN A 279 89.33 89.02 -54.47
N GLN A 280 90.10 89.17 -53.38
CA GLN A 280 90.79 90.41 -53.03
C GLN A 280 92.26 90.44 -53.47
N GLY A 281 92.73 89.41 -54.18
CA GLY A 281 94.10 89.29 -54.67
C GLY A 281 94.16 89.02 -56.17
N LYS A 282 93.57 89.90 -56.99
CA LYS A 282 93.87 90.08 -58.42
C LYS A 282 93.23 91.35 -58.96
#